data_AF-A0A3A8IX97-F1
#
_entry.id   AF-A0A3A8IX97-F1
#
_cell.length_a   1.000
_cell.length_b   1.000
_cell.length_c   1.000
_cell.angle_alpha   90.00
_cell.angle_beta   90.00
_cell.angle_gamma   90.00
#
_symmetry.space_group_name_H-M   'P 1'
#
loop_
_entity.id
_entity.type
_entity.pdbx_description
1 polymer ?
#
loop_
_entity_poly.entity_id
_entity_poly.type
_entity_poly.pdbx_seq_one_letter_code
_entity_poly.pdbx_strand_id
1 'polypeptide(L)'
;MAGVNGVGGGGNVQQTRSSGSSEAEKTQVYKDALGSAVNQLAKDKGSVRYLGDSRIEKMKTKVNDEMAKFMQANPNATKEEIKAQADKVISKHQGNTLFEKIRDDNFFNNLMKRRKELLSDMWG
;
A
#
# COMPACT_ATOMS: atom_id res chain seq x y z
N MET A 1 -30.64 29.13 58.47
CA MET A 1 -30.49 27.67 58.35
C MET A 1 -30.65 27.34 56.87
N ALA A 2 -29.57 27.19 56.10
CA ALA A 2 -28.64 26.05 56.02
C ALA A 2 -29.17 24.91 55.12
N GLY A 3 -28.43 24.63 54.02
CA GLY A 3 -28.58 23.49 53.09
C GLY A 3 -28.35 23.91 51.61
N VAL A 4 -27.11 24.04 51.11
CA VAL A 4 -26.23 23.00 50.50
C VAL A 4 -26.77 22.51 49.14
N ASN A 5 -26.24 22.97 47.99
CA ASN A 5 -25.06 22.50 47.21
C ASN A 5 -25.31 21.29 46.29
N GLY A 6 -24.88 21.40 45.02
CA GLY A 6 -24.71 20.31 44.04
C GLY A 6 -25.32 20.65 42.67
N VAL A 7 -24.62 21.27 41.71
CA VAL A 7 -23.60 20.72 40.78
C VAL A 7 -24.12 19.59 39.89
N GLY A 8 -24.09 19.83 38.58
CA GLY A 8 -24.28 18.84 37.50
C GLY A 8 -24.98 19.50 36.30
N GLY A 9 -24.28 20.20 35.41
CA GLY A 9 -23.20 19.63 34.61
C GLY A 9 -23.73 18.66 33.56
N GLY A 10 -24.78 19.01 32.83
CA GLY A 10 -25.30 18.23 31.70
C GLY A 10 -24.76 18.79 30.39
N GLY A 11 -23.53 18.42 30.07
CA GLY A 11 -22.76 18.91 28.94
C GLY A 11 -23.55 18.87 27.63
N ASN A 12 -23.45 19.98 26.90
CA ASN A 12 -23.75 20.08 25.48
C ASN A 12 -23.07 18.89 24.78
N VAL A 13 -23.85 17.91 24.32
CA VAL A 13 -23.38 16.84 23.41
C VAL A 13 -23.21 17.47 22.04
N GLN A 14 -22.35 18.47 21.96
CA GLN A 14 -21.78 18.93 20.71
C GLN A 14 -20.56 18.04 20.53
N GLN A 15 -20.84 16.87 19.96
CA GLN A 15 -19.84 15.96 19.42
C GLN A 15 -19.00 16.78 18.45
N THR A 16 -17.90 17.33 18.96
CA THR A 16 -16.85 17.99 18.21
C THR A 16 -16.18 16.92 17.35
N ARG A 17 -16.83 16.58 16.23
CA ARG A 17 -16.17 16.02 15.04
C ARG A 17 -15.38 17.14 14.36
N SER A 18 -14.48 17.77 15.09
CA SER A 18 -13.31 18.45 14.54
C SER A 18 -12.26 17.33 14.38
N SER A 19 -11.78 16.94 13.20
CA SER A 19 -11.59 17.72 11.99
C SER A 19 -11.61 16.76 10.81
N GLY A 20 -12.61 16.90 9.93
CA GLY A 20 -12.57 16.29 8.61
C GLY A 20 -11.34 16.80 7.88
N SER A 21 -10.29 15.99 7.85
CA SER A 21 -9.11 16.29 7.07
C SER A 21 -9.54 16.51 5.62
N SER A 22 -9.03 17.55 4.98
CA SER A 22 -9.43 17.85 3.61
C SER A 22 -9.15 16.65 2.70
N GLU A 23 -9.92 16.50 1.63
CA GLU A 23 -9.75 15.39 0.69
C GLU A 23 -8.32 15.32 0.11
N ALA A 24 -7.67 16.49 0.01
CA ALA A 24 -6.25 16.63 -0.32
C ALA A 24 -5.32 16.03 0.76
N GLU A 25 -5.57 16.29 2.05
CA GLU A 25 -4.79 15.69 3.15
C GLU A 25 -4.96 14.18 3.20
N LYS A 26 -6.18 13.68 3.01
CA LYS A 26 -6.47 12.24 2.94
C LYS A 26 -5.71 11.56 1.79
N THR A 27 -5.68 12.24 0.64
CA THR A 27 -4.92 11.78 -0.54
C THR A 27 -3.42 11.78 -0.28
N GLN A 28 -2.92 12.80 0.41
CA GLN A 28 -1.50 12.91 0.72
C GLN A 28 -1.02 11.78 1.64
N VAL A 29 -1.81 11.41 2.65
CA VAL A 29 -1.46 10.35 3.62
C VAL A 29 -1.12 9.02 2.92
N TYR A 30 -1.95 8.56 1.99
CA TYR A 30 -1.65 7.30 1.31
C TYR A 30 -0.53 7.46 0.27
N LYS A 31 -0.41 8.62 -0.38
CA LYS A 31 0.69 8.90 -1.32
C LYS A 31 2.04 8.90 -0.62
N ASP A 32 2.13 9.40 0.60
CA ASP A 32 3.36 9.39 1.41
C ASP A 32 3.74 7.95 1.81
N ALA A 33 2.75 7.14 2.19
CA ALA A 33 2.95 5.72 2.48
C ALA A 33 3.44 4.94 1.24
N LEU A 34 2.79 5.16 0.10
CA LEU A 34 3.18 4.56 -1.19
C LEU A 34 4.58 5.02 -1.62
N GLY A 35 4.88 6.31 -1.51
CA GLY A 35 6.19 6.86 -1.82
C GLY A 35 7.30 6.26 -0.95
N SER A 36 7.03 6.09 0.34
CA SER A 36 7.96 5.44 1.28
C SER A 36 8.22 3.96 0.90
N ALA A 37 7.16 3.21 0.58
CA ALA A 37 7.28 1.82 0.15
C ALA A 37 8.06 1.68 -1.18
N VAL A 38 7.79 2.56 -2.14
CA VAL A 38 8.50 2.62 -3.42
C VAL A 38 9.98 2.96 -3.22
N ASN A 39 10.29 3.95 -2.36
CA ASN A 39 11.65 4.32 -2.05
C ASN A 39 12.41 3.16 -1.39
N GLN A 40 11.74 2.38 -0.53
CA GLN A 40 12.34 1.18 0.04
C GLN A 40 12.64 0.13 -1.03
N LEU A 41 11.72 -0.12 -1.95
CA LEU A 41 11.95 -1.02 -3.09
C LEU A 41 13.08 -0.52 -4.01
N ALA A 42 13.21 0.79 -4.20
CA ALA A 42 14.30 1.37 -4.98
C ALA A 42 15.66 1.19 -4.29
N LYS A 43 15.72 1.22 -2.96
CA LYS A 43 16.95 0.88 -2.20
C LYS A 43 17.31 -0.59 -2.33
N ASP A 44 16.33 -1.46 -2.50
CA ASP A 44 16.54 -2.90 -2.70
C ASP A 44 17.08 -3.23 -4.10
N LYS A 45 17.34 -2.23 -4.96
CA LYS A 45 17.85 -2.40 -6.34
C LYS A 45 19.10 -3.28 -6.37
N GLY A 46 19.04 -4.33 -7.19
CA GLY A 46 20.08 -5.36 -7.27
C GLY A 46 19.84 -6.58 -6.38
N SER A 47 18.83 -6.56 -5.51
CA SER A 47 18.41 -7.73 -4.72
C SER A 47 17.23 -8.47 -5.37
N VAL A 48 16.96 -9.69 -4.88
CA VAL A 48 15.79 -10.48 -5.26
C VAL A 48 14.47 -9.75 -4.98
N ARG A 49 14.48 -8.83 -3.99
CA ARG A 49 13.31 -8.05 -3.55
C ARG A 49 13.01 -6.87 -4.46
N TYR A 50 13.94 -6.44 -5.30
CA TYR A 50 13.68 -5.40 -6.28
C TYR A 50 12.75 -5.91 -7.38
N LEU A 51 11.57 -5.30 -7.49
CA LEU A 51 10.55 -5.73 -8.45
C LEU A 51 10.90 -5.32 -9.90
N GLY A 52 11.77 -4.33 -10.08
CA GLY A 52 12.03 -3.67 -11.36
C GLY A 52 11.04 -2.52 -11.62
N ASP A 53 11.49 -1.49 -12.32
CA ASP A 53 10.74 -0.23 -12.47
C ASP A 53 9.34 -0.42 -13.06
N SER A 54 9.20 -1.28 -14.08
CA SER A 54 7.88 -1.58 -14.68
C SER A 54 6.89 -2.20 -13.69
N ARG A 55 7.37 -3.10 -12.82
CA ARG A 55 6.53 -3.76 -11.81
C ARG A 55 6.21 -2.82 -10.65
N ILE A 56 7.15 -1.95 -10.28
CA ILE A 56 6.91 -0.87 -9.31
C ILE A 56 5.83 0.10 -9.80
N GLU A 57 5.88 0.50 -11.08
CA GLU A 57 4.84 1.37 -11.66
C GLU A 57 3.46 0.68 -11.67
N LYS A 58 3.39 -0.60 -12.08
CA LYS A 58 2.13 -1.36 -12.00
C LYS A 58 1.58 -1.43 -10.57
N MET A 59 2.46 -1.63 -9.58
CA MET A 59 2.07 -1.63 -8.17
C MET A 59 1.50 -0.27 -7.77
N LYS A 60 2.17 0.85 -8.13
CA LYS A 60 1.68 2.21 -7.84
C LYS A 60 0.29 2.45 -8.43
N THR A 61 0.08 2.11 -9.70
CA THR A 61 -1.23 2.28 -10.35
C THR A 61 -2.31 1.50 -9.61
N LYS A 62 -2.08 0.22 -9.30
CA LYS A 62 -3.07 -0.61 -8.58
C LYS A 62 -3.37 -0.08 -7.17
N VAL A 63 -2.37 0.40 -6.44
CA VAL A 63 -2.56 1.00 -5.12
C VAL A 63 -3.40 2.27 -5.24
N ASN A 64 -3.07 3.17 -6.18
CA ASN A 64 -3.84 4.39 -6.41
C ASN A 64 -5.30 4.09 -6.76
N ASP A 65 -5.55 3.12 -7.64
CA ASP A 65 -6.89 2.73 -8.06
C ASP A 65 -7.72 2.15 -6.89
N GLU A 66 -7.13 1.27 -6.07
CA GLU A 66 -7.81 0.71 -4.90
C GLU A 66 -8.06 1.78 -3.82
N MET A 67 -7.10 2.70 -3.59
CA MET A 67 -7.28 3.79 -2.63
C MET A 67 -8.31 4.83 -3.08
N ALA A 68 -8.36 5.15 -4.38
CA ALA A 68 -9.38 6.01 -4.94
C ALA A 68 -10.79 5.42 -4.74
N LYS A 69 -10.95 4.12 -5.02
CA LYS A 69 -12.22 3.39 -4.76
C LYS A 69 -12.56 3.37 -3.27
N PHE A 70 -11.57 3.16 -2.40
CA PHE A 70 -11.79 3.18 -0.95
C PHE A 70 -12.26 4.55 -0.46
N MET A 71 -11.63 5.64 -0.91
CA MET A 71 -12.01 7.00 -0.53
C MET A 71 -13.38 7.39 -1.08
N GLN A 72 -13.74 6.95 -2.29
CA GLN A 72 -15.09 7.14 -2.85
C GLN A 72 -16.16 6.36 -2.06
N ALA A 73 -15.87 5.12 -1.67
CA ALA A 73 -16.79 4.29 -0.91
C ALA A 73 -16.89 4.71 0.57
N ASN A 74 -15.85 5.37 1.11
CA ASN A 74 -15.74 5.78 2.50
C ASN A 74 -15.40 7.27 2.61
N PRO A 75 -16.31 8.17 2.23
CA PRO A 75 -16.05 9.62 2.24
C PRO A 75 -15.68 10.16 3.63
N ASN A 76 -16.20 9.51 4.67
CA ASN A 76 -15.96 9.86 6.07
C ASN A 76 -14.75 9.15 6.70
N ALA A 77 -13.97 8.37 5.93
CA ALA A 77 -12.83 7.64 6.47
C ALA A 77 -11.83 8.60 7.14
N THR A 78 -11.31 8.20 8.30
CA THR A 78 -10.30 8.98 9.03
C THR A 78 -8.92 8.84 8.37
N LYS A 79 -7.98 9.71 8.76
CA LYS A 79 -6.59 9.60 8.30
C LYS A 79 -5.98 8.25 8.70
N GLU A 80 -6.27 7.76 9.91
CA GLU A 80 -5.76 6.46 10.36
C GLU A 80 -6.32 5.31 9.53
N GLU A 81 -7.62 5.34 9.21
CA GLU A 81 -8.27 4.30 8.39
C GLU A 81 -7.69 4.28 6.96
N ILE A 82 -7.48 5.46 6.37
CA ILE A 82 -6.88 5.59 5.04
C ILE A 82 -5.44 5.08 5.05
N LYS A 83 -4.66 5.40 6.08
CA LYS A 83 -3.29 4.91 6.22
C LYS A 83 -3.26 3.39 6.40
N ALA A 84 -4.09 2.84 7.28
CA ALA A 84 -4.16 1.40 7.52
C ALA A 84 -4.58 0.64 6.25
N GLN A 85 -5.54 1.19 5.50
CA GLN A 85 -5.93 0.61 4.22
C GLN A 85 -4.81 0.74 3.18
N ALA A 86 -4.12 1.87 3.11
CA ALA A 86 -2.98 2.06 2.21
C ALA A 86 -1.88 1.03 2.48
N ASP A 87 -1.46 0.85 3.74
CA ASP A 87 -0.44 -0.11 4.14
C ASP A 87 -0.85 -1.55 3.76
N LYS A 88 -2.12 -1.90 3.95
CA LYS A 88 -2.68 -3.19 3.55
C LYS A 88 -2.64 -3.41 2.04
N VAL A 89 -3.07 -2.41 1.26
CA VAL A 89 -3.12 -2.47 -0.20
C VAL A 89 -1.71 -2.51 -0.79
N ILE A 90 -0.79 -1.70 -0.26
CA ILE A 90 0.63 -1.70 -0.62
C ILE A 90 1.23 -3.09 -0.37
N SER A 91 1.08 -3.64 0.84
CA SER A 91 1.63 -4.95 1.20
C SER A 91 1.09 -6.06 0.29
N LYS A 92 -0.22 -6.05 0.01
CA LYS A 92 -0.87 -6.99 -0.91
C LYS A 92 -0.27 -6.93 -2.31
N HIS A 93 -0.17 -5.74 -2.90
CA HIS A 93 0.35 -5.61 -4.28
C HIS A 93 1.85 -5.82 -4.36
N GLN A 94 2.62 -5.41 -3.35
CA GLN A 94 4.04 -5.70 -3.26
C GLN A 94 4.29 -7.21 -3.21
N GLY A 95 3.56 -7.93 -2.35
CA GLY A 95 3.63 -9.39 -2.24
C GLY A 95 3.29 -10.10 -3.54
N ASN A 96 2.14 -9.77 -4.14
CA ASN A 96 1.73 -10.36 -5.42
C ASN A 96 2.77 -10.14 -6.52
N THR A 97 3.30 -8.93 -6.62
CA THR A 97 4.29 -8.57 -7.64
C THR A 97 5.63 -9.28 -7.39
N LEU A 98 6.01 -9.51 -6.13
CA LEU A 98 7.18 -10.31 -5.78
C LEU A 98 6.99 -11.77 -6.14
N PHE A 99 5.82 -12.36 -5.88
CA PHE A 99 5.50 -13.73 -6.29
C PHE A 99 5.52 -13.89 -7.80
N GLU A 100 4.94 -12.94 -8.55
CA GLU A 100 5.01 -12.91 -10.01
C GLU A 100 6.46 -12.88 -10.47
N LYS A 101 7.30 -12.00 -9.89
CA LYS A 101 8.73 -11.95 -10.21
C LYS A 101 9.43 -13.29 -9.95
N ILE A 102 9.26 -13.88 -8.77
CA ILE A 102 9.91 -15.16 -8.41
C ILE A 102 9.48 -16.26 -9.39
N ARG A 103 8.20 -16.32 -9.73
CA ARG A 103 7.67 -17.28 -10.71
C ARG A 103 8.29 -17.07 -12.08
N ASP A 104 8.34 -15.83 -12.56
CA ASP A 104 8.91 -15.49 -13.86
C ASP A 104 10.41 -15.80 -13.90
N ASP A 105 11.17 -15.43 -12.86
CA ASP A 105 12.61 -15.72 -12.73
C ASP A 105 12.85 -17.25 -12.80
N ASN A 106 12.05 -18.04 -12.09
CA ASN A 106 12.13 -19.50 -12.14
C ASN A 106 11.79 -20.06 -13.52
N PHE A 107 10.76 -19.52 -14.18
CA PHE A 107 10.39 -19.91 -15.53
C PHE A 107 11.53 -19.62 -16.53
N PHE A 108 12.10 -18.41 -16.52
CA PHE A 108 13.20 -18.05 -17.42
C PHE A 108 14.47 -18.84 -17.14
N ASN A 109 14.80 -19.09 -15.86
CA ASN A 109 15.94 -19.94 -15.52
C ASN A 109 15.79 -21.35 -16.08
N ASN A 110 14.62 -21.96 -15.95
CA ASN A 110 14.36 -23.29 -16.51
C ASN A 110 14.35 -23.27 -18.04
N LEU A 111 13.78 -22.23 -18.65
CA LEU A 111 13.79 -22.05 -20.10
C LEU A 111 15.21 -21.95 -20.66
N MET A 112 16.06 -21.16 -20.00
CA MET A 112 17.46 -20.97 -20.42
C MET A 112 18.31 -22.21 -20.19
N LYS A 113 18.09 -22.96 -19.09
CA LYS A 113 18.73 -24.27 -18.88
C LYS A 113 18.39 -25.23 -20.01
N ARG A 114 17.10 -25.37 -20.33
CA ARG A 114 16.64 -26.26 -21.41
C ARG A 114 17.15 -25.83 -22.78
N ARG A 115 17.24 -24.53 -23.05
CA ARG A 115 17.88 -24.01 -24.27
C ARG A 115 19.36 -24.42 -24.33
N LYS A 116 20.09 -24.34 -23.22
CA LYS A 116 21.51 -24.73 -23.16
C LYS A 116 21.69 -26.23 -23.38
N GLU A 117 20.83 -27.06 -22.78
CA GLU A 117 20.81 -28.52 -23.01
C GLU A 117 20.57 -28.84 -24.49
N LEU A 118 19.53 -28.28 -25.11
CA LEU A 118 19.26 -28.50 -26.54
C LEU A 118 20.41 -28.06 -27.45
N LEU A 119 21.02 -26.91 -27.18
CA LEU A 119 22.19 -26.46 -27.94
C LEU A 119 23.41 -27.37 -27.70
N SER A 120 23.58 -27.92 -26.50
CA SER A 120 24.63 -28.89 -26.22
C SER A 120 24.37 -30.22 -26.95
N ASP A 121 23.13 -30.70 -26.97
CA ASP A 121 22.77 -31.97 -27.64
C ASP A 121 22.84 -31.88 -29.17
N MET A 122 22.69 -30.68 -29.74
CA MET A 122 22.79 -30.46 -31.18
C MET A 122 24.23 -30.24 -31.69
N TRP A 123 25.15 -29.84 -30.82
CA TRP A 123 26.52 -29.45 -31.19
C TRP A 123 27.63 -30.15 -30.39
N GLY A 124 27.26 -31.04 -29.48
CA GLY A 124 28.15 -31.88 -28.66
C GLY A 124 28.24 -33.31 -29.15
#